data_AF-A0A7Y1VMI7-F1
#
_entry.id   AF-A0A7Y1VMI7-F1
#
_cell.length_a   1.000
_cell.length_b   1.000
_cell.length_c   1.000
_cell.angle_alpha   90.00
_cell.angle_beta   90.00
_cell.angle_gamma   90.00
#
_symmetry.space_group_name_H-M   'P 1'
#
loop_
_entity.id
_entity.type
_entity.pdbx_description
1 polymer ?
#
loop_
_entity_poly.entity_id
_entity_poly.type
_entity_poly.pdbx_seq_one_letter_code
_entity_poly.pdbx_strand_id
1 'polypeptide(L)'
;MHKKTRNERRDFLKKSGTAMAAVTILPSNVISGLGYTAPSDKLNIAGIGVGGMGRRNLRNMNSQNIVALADVDWTYAKRCFNDYPKAKLYKDYRKMLSEMDKDIDAIMISTP
;
A
#
# COMPACT_ATOMS: atom_id res chain seq x y z
N MET A 1 46.19 31.56 -15.09
CA MET A 1 44.95 32.32 -15.38
C MET A 1 43.86 31.36 -15.85
N HIS A 2 42.92 30.97 -14.99
CA HIS A 2 41.79 30.08 -15.38
C HIS A 2 40.64 30.92 -15.93
N LYS A 3 40.42 30.87 -17.25
CA LYS A 3 39.36 31.61 -17.95
C LYS A 3 38.04 30.86 -17.73
N LYS A 4 37.19 31.29 -16.79
CA LYS A 4 35.84 30.72 -16.61
C LYS A 4 35.04 30.91 -17.91
N THR A 5 34.82 29.83 -18.64
CA THR A 5 34.09 29.82 -19.91
C THR A 5 32.62 30.16 -19.66
N ARG A 6 32.11 31.15 -20.40
CA ARG A 6 30.74 31.68 -20.33
C ARG A 6 29.62 30.63 -20.55
N ASN A 7 29.99 29.42 -21.01
CA ASN A 7 29.06 28.34 -21.35
C ASN A 7 28.64 27.49 -20.13
N GLU A 8 29.49 27.32 -19.11
CA GLU A 8 29.17 26.43 -17.98
C GLU A 8 28.00 26.93 -17.12
N ARG A 9 27.88 28.25 -16.92
CA ARG A 9 26.78 28.84 -16.11
C ARG A 9 25.43 28.70 -16.80
N ARG A 10 25.38 28.89 -18.13
CA ARG A 10 24.14 28.73 -18.92
C ARG A 10 23.74 27.27 -19.02
N ASP A 11 24.70 26.37 -19.15
CA ASP A 11 24.42 24.94 -19.15
C ASP A 11 23.98 24.44 -17.78
N PHE A 12 24.53 24.98 -16.69
CA PHE A 12 24.03 24.73 -15.33
C PHE A 12 22.59 25.21 -15.18
N LEU A 13 22.27 26.46 -15.53
CA LEU A 13 20.90 26.99 -15.45
C LEU A 13 19.91 26.21 -16.32
N LYS A 14 20.32 25.81 -17.54
CA LYS A 14 19.50 24.97 -18.40
C LYS A 14 19.26 23.60 -17.76
N LYS A 15 20.32 22.94 -17.27
CA LYS A 15 20.23 21.64 -16.59
C LYS A 15 19.36 21.69 -15.33
N SER A 16 19.55 22.71 -14.49
CA SER A 16 18.74 22.96 -13.30
C SER A 16 17.27 23.25 -13.64
N GLY A 17 17.02 24.05 -14.67
CA GLY A 17 15.66 24.33 -15.16
C GLY A 17 14.95 23.08 -15.67
N THR A 18 15.62 22.24 -16.47
CA THR A 18 15.06 20.95 -16.91
C THR A 18 14.83 19.96 -15.78
N ALA A 19 15.72 19.93 -14.78
CA ALA A 19 15.56 19.05 -13.62
C ALA A 19 14.33 19.45 -12.76
N MET A 20 14.11 20.74 -12.53
CA MET A 20 12.93 21.21 -11.81
C MET A 20 11.62 20.93 -12.55
N ALA A 21 11.61 21.13 -13.88
CA ALA A 21 10.45 20.80 -14.70
C ALA A 21 10.12 19.29 -14.73
N ALA A 22 11.13 18.42 -14.64
CA ALA A 22 10.93 16.98 -14.54
C ALA A 22 10.20 16.59 -13.24
N VAL A 23 10.49 17.26 -12.12
CA VAL A 23 9.82 17.00 -10.84
C VAL A 23 8.34 17.39 -10.88
N THR A 24 7.97 18.43 -11.65
CA THR A 24 6.57 18.87 -11.76
C THR A 24 5.67 17.94 -12.57
N ILE A 25 6.25 17.07 -13.41
CA ILE A 25 5.50 16.12 -14.24
C ILE A 25 5.24 14.81 -13.48
N LEU A 26 6.04 14.52 -12.45
CA LEU A 26 5.88 13.31 -11.65
C LEU A 26 4.59 13.39 -10.82
N PRO A 27 3.77 12.32 -10.82
CA PRO A 27 2.61 12.20 -9.94
C PRO A 27 2.99 12.43 -8.46
N SER A 28 2.15 13.14 -7.71
CA SER A 28 2.42 13.45 -6.30
C SER A 28 2.53 12.20 -5.42
N ASN A 29 1.97 11.07 -5.85
CA ASN A 29 2.05 9.79 -5.15
C ASN A 29 3.38 9.04 -5.34
N VAL A 30 4.28 9.49 -6.23
CA VAL A 30 5.62 8.89 -6.42
C VAL A 30 6.74 9.67 -5.73
N ILE A 31 6.46 10.90 -5.26
CA ILE A 31 7.43 11.70 -4.51
C ILE A 31 7.32 11.31 -3.03
N SER A 32 8.23 10.44 -2.59
CA SER A 32 8.36 10.06 -1.18
C SER A 32 8.63 11.29 -0.30
N GLY A 33 7.92 11.40 0.83
CA GLY A 33 8.13 12.46 1.83
C GLY A 33 7.03 13.53 1.94
N LEU A 34 6.03 13.56 1.05
CA LEU A 34 4.90 14.51 1.13
C LEU A 34 3.68 13.97 1.91
N GLY A 35 3.90 13.01 2.81
CA GLY A 35 2.82 12.36 3.58
C GLY A 35 2.03 11.30 2.81
N TYR A 36 2.45 10.97 1.58
CA TYR A 36 1.89 9.87 0.80
C TYR A 36 2.80 8.64 0.92
N THR A 37 2.25 7.52 1.40
CA THR A 37 2.95 6.23 1.38
C THR A 37 2.82 5.65 -0.02
N ALA A 38 3.95 5.42 -0.70
CA ALA A 38 3.95 4.78 -2.00
C ALA A 38 3.27 3.40 -1.89
N PRO A 39 2.53 2.94 -2.92
CA PRO A 39 1.86 1.65 -2.87
C PRO A 39 2.78 0.47 -2.55
N SER A 40 4.06 0.55 -2.97
CA SER A 40 5.11 -0.43 -2.67
C SER A 40 5.48 -0.51 -1.20
N ASP A 41 5.25 0.56 -0.44
CA ASP A 41 5.66 0.69 0.95
C ASP A 41 4.51 0.36 1.92
N LYS A 42 3.36 -0.07 1.39
CA LYS A 42 2.20 -0.52 2.16
C LYS A 42 2.29 -2.01 2.42
N LEU A 43 1.89 -2.41 3.64
CA LEU A 43 1.79 -3.83 4.00
C LEU A 43 0.57 -4.46 3.34
N ASN A 44 0.73 -5.68 2.86
CA ASN A 44 -0.34 -6.60 2.52
C ASN A 44 -0.79 -7.37 3.76
N ILE A 45 -1.97 -7.03 4.26
CA ILE A 45 -2.55 -7.58 5.48
C ILE A 45 -3.62 -8.62 5.15
N ALA A 46 -3.53 -9.78 5.79
CA ALA A 46 -4.58 -10.78 5.83
C ALA A 46 -5.36 -10.72 7.16
N GLY A 47 -6.68 -10.94 7.11
CA GLY A 47 -7.52 -11.01 8.30
C GLY A 47 -8.04 -12.42 8.57
N ILE A 48 -7.95 -12.90 9.82
CA ILE A 48 -8.54 -14.17 10.28
C ILE A 48 -9.54 -13.88 11.41
N GLY A 49 -10.78 -14.33 11.25
CA GLY A 49 -11.87 -13.97 12.16
C GLY A 49 -12.25 -12.50 11.97
N VAL A 50 -12.96 -12.22 10.88
CA VAL A 50 -13.14 -10.84 10.37
C VAL A 50 -14.55 -10.31 10.60
N GLY A 51 -15.42 -11.07 11.27
CA GLY A 51 -16.63 -10.54 11.86
C GLY A 51 -16.38 -9.60 13.06
N GLY A 52 -17.42 -8.91 13.54
CA GLY A 52 -17.38 -8.14 14.80
C GLY A 52 -16.17 -7.22 14.96
N MET A 53 -15.31 -7.55 15.93
CA MET A 53 -14.08 -6.80 16.24
C MET A 53 -13.02 -6.91 15.15
N GLY A 54 -12.91 -8.05 14.45
CA GLY A 54 -11.98 -8.19 13.32
C GLY A 54 -12.26 -7.16 12.23
N ARG A 55 -13.53 -6.95 11.88
CA ARG A 55 -13.95 -5.89 10.94
C ARG A 55 -13.54 -4.49 11.43
N ARG A 56 -13.70 -4.21 12.73
CA ARG A 56 -13.32 -2.92 13.34
C ARG A 56 -11.81 -2.71 13.30
N ASN A 57 -11.03 -3.74 13.58
CA ASN A 57 -9.57 -3.71 13.52
C ASN A 57 -9.09 -3.46 12.09
N LEU A 58 -9.64 -4.16 11.10
CA LEU A 58 -9.32 -3.94 9.69
C LEU A 58 -9.64 -2.53 9.22
N ARG A 59 -10.75 -1.92 9.69
CA ARG A 59 -11.06 -0.51 9.38
C ARG A 59 -10.01 0.46 9.89
N ASN A 60 -9.39 0.18 11.03
CA ASN A 60 -8.29 0.98 11.56
C ASN A 60 -6.96 0.73 10.80
N MET A 61 -6.92 -0.26 9.93
CA MET A 61 -5.78 -0.62 9.08
C MET A 61 -6.01 -0.25 7.60
N ASN A 62 -7.04 0.56 7.29
CA ASN A 62 -7.42 0.92 5.92
C ASN A 62 -6.36 1.72 5.14
N SER A 63 -5.32 2.22 5.81
CA SER A 63 -4.17 2.86 5.17
C SER A 63 -3.29 1.84 4.41
N GLN A 64 -3.39 0.56 4.78
CA GLN A 64 -2.65 -0.57 4.21
C GLN A 64 -3.50 -1.36 3.20
N ASN A 65 -2.91 -2.38 2.57
CA ASN A 65 -3.59 -3.21 1.60
C ASN A 65 -4.24 -4.41 2.31
N ILE A 66 -5.57 -4.49 2.34
CA ILE A 66 -6.26 -5.69 2.84
C ILE A 66 -6.41 -6.67 1.67
N VAL A 67 -5.58 -7.73 1.68
CA VAL A 67 -5.43 -8.62 0.52
C VAL A 67 -6.19 -9.94 0.65
N ALA A 68 -6.44 -10.39 1.88
CA ALA A 68 -7.10 -11.67 2.14
C ALA A 68 -7.94 -11.63 3.42
N LEU A 69 -9.08 -12.32 3.41
CA LEU A 69 -9.97 -12.42 4.56
C LEU A 69 -10.43 -13.87 4.73
N ALA A 70 -10.25 -14.42 5.94
CA ALA A 70 -10.69 -15.75 6.31
C ALA A 70 -11.69 -15.71 7.46
N ASP A 71 -12.85 -16.33 7.27
CA ASP A 71 -13.84 -16.55 8.32
C ASP A 71 -14.64 -17.82 8.05
N VAL A 72 -15.00 -18.56 9.11
CA VAL A 72 -15.83 -19.77 8.99
C VAL A 72 -17.32 -19.42 8.82
N ASP A 73 -17.76 -18.29 9.38
CA ASP A 73 -19.13 -17.76 9.27
C ASP A 73 -19.17 -16.59 8.28
N TRP A 74 -19.45 -16.92 7.02
CA TRP A 74 -19.56 -15.94 5.94
C TRP A 74 -20.79 -15.04 6.07
N THR A 75 -21.85 -15.50 6.73
CA THR A 75 -23.05 -14.68 6.94
C THR A 75 -22.71 -13.54 7.89
N TYR A 76 -22.00 -13.86 8.98
CA TYR A 76 -21.52 -12.87 9.93
C TYR A 76 -20.44 -11.95 9.33
N ALA A 77 -19.49 -12.52 8.59
CA ALA A 77 -18.39 -11.78 7.96
C ALA A 77 -18.78 -11.00 6.71
N LYS A 78 -19.99 -11.20 6.14
CA LYS A 78 -20.45 -10.57 4.89
C LYS A 78 -20.24 -9.07 4.83
N ARG A 79 -20.46 -8.37 5.95
CA ARG A 79 -20.25 -6.92 6.02
C ARG A 79 -18.78 -6.53 5.85
N CYS A 80 -17.85 -7.34 6.36
CA CYS A 80 -16.42 -7.12 6.16
C CYS A 80 -16.01 -7.39 4.71
N PHE A 81 -16.56 -8.44 4.08
CA PHE A 81 -16.28 -8.76 2.68
C PHE A 81 -16.72 -7.63 1.73
N ASN A 82 -17.86 -7.00 2.03
CA ASN A 82 -18.33 -5.84 1.28
C ASN A 82 -17.46 -4.58 1.48
N ASP A 83 -16.84 -4.42 2.65
CA ASP A 83 -15.91 -3.30 2.90
C ASP A 83 -14.61 -3.45 2.07
N TYR A 84 -14.19 -4.69 1.81
CA TYR A 84 -12.95 -5.03 1.10
C TYR A 84 -13.19 -5.96 -0.10
N PRO A 85 -13.92 -5.52 -1.15
CA PRO A 85 -14.34 -6.38 -2.25
C PRO A 85 -13.19 -6.91 -3.11
N LYS A 86 -11.98 -6.34 -2.96
CA LYS A 86 -10.77 -6.78 -3.66
C LYS A 86 -10.00 -7.87 -2.91
N ALA A 87 -10.31 -8.10 -1.63
CA ALA A 87 -9.62 -9.11 -0.85
C ALA A 87 -10.07 -10.51 -1.27
N LYS A 88 -9.14 -11.45 -1.37
CA LYS A 88 -9.48 -12.87 -1.59
C LYS A 88 -10.17 -13.41 -0.34
N LEU A 89 -11.30 -14.08 -0.52
CA LEU A 89 -12.12 -14.58 0.58
C LEU A 89 -11.90 -16.08 0.77
N TYR A 90 -11.70 -16.48 2.01
CA TYR A 90 -11.46 -17.87 2.38
C TYR A 90 -12.40 -18.28 3.51
N LYS A 91 -12.81 -19.55 3.48
CA LYS A 91 -13.50 -20.17 4.61
C LYS A 91 -12.56 -20.86 5.60
N ASP A 92 -11.34 -21.16 5.14
CA ASP A 92 -10.30 -21.82 5.91
C ASP A 92 -9.00 -21.01 5.79
N TYR A 93 -8.50 -20.50 6.92
CA TYR A 93 -7.29 -19.70 6.94
C TYR A 93 -6.05 -20.52 6.55
N ARG A 94 -6.04 -21.84 6.71
CA ARG A 94 -4.90 -22.68 6.32
C ARG A 94 -4.73 -22.72 4.80
N LYS A 95 -5.85 -22.73 4.08
CA LYS A 95 -5.86 -22.60 2.61
C LYS A 95 -5.41 -21.21 2.18
N MET A 96 -5.88 -20.17 2.86
CA MET A 96 -5.42 -18.79 2.63
C MET A 96 -3.90 -18.70 2.79
N LEU A 97 -3.35 -19.21 3.90
CA LEU A 97 -1.91 -19.19 4.14
C LEU A 97 -1.16 -20.02 3.10
N SER A 98 -1.64 -21.21 2.75
CA SER A 98 -1.01 -22.03 1.71
C SER A 98 -1.01 -21.38 0.33
N GLU A 99 -2.01 -20.58 -0.02
CA GLU A 99 -2.11 -19.91 -1.32
C GLU A 99 -1.36 -18.57 -1.34
N MET A 100 -1.34 -17.84 -0.22
CA MET A 100 -0.91 -16.45 -0.16
C MET A 100 0.28 -16.18 0.77
N ASP A 101 0.97 -17.22 1.26
CA ASP A 101 2.14 -17.12 2.16
C ASP A 101 3.15 -16.05 1.73
N LYS A 102 3.43 -15.95 0.43
CA LYS A 102 4.41 -15.01 -0.13
C LYS A 102 3.88 -13.59 -0.36
N ASP A 103 2.57 -13.42 -0.35
CA ASP A 103 1.90 -12.15 -0.66
C ASP A 103 1.44 -11.42 0.62
N ILE A 104 1.49 -12.09 1.78
CA ILE A 104 1.04 -11.56 3.08
C ILE A 104 2.25 -11.10 3.90
N ASP A 105 2.27 -9.82 4.26
CA ASP A 105 3.29 -9.25 5.14
C ASP A 105 2.89 -9.33 6.62
N ALA A 106 1.59 -9.29 6.90
CA ALA A 106 1.06 -9.31 8.27
C ALA A 106 -0.32 -9.97 8.36
N ILE A 107 -0.62 -10.54 9.53
CA ILE A 107 -1.91 -11.17 9.83
C ILE A 107 -2.56 -10.46 11.01
N MET A 108 -3.80 -10.01 10.82
CA MET A 108 -4.69 -9.55 11.87
C MET A 108 -5.58 -10.73 12.31
N ILE A 109 -5.46 -11.16 13.56
CA ILE A 109 -6.25 -12.26 14.13
C ILE A 109 -7.24 -11.69 15.15
N SER A 110 -8.52 -11.99 15.00
CA SER A 110 -9.57 -11.61 15.96
C SER A 110 -10.61 -12.73 16.13
N THR A 111 -10.12 -13.97 16.11
CA THR A 111 -10.88 -15.16 16.51
C THR A 111 -11.03 -15.19 18.05
N PRO A 112 -12.16 -15.66 18.60
CA PRO A 112 -12.32 -15.91 20.04
C PRO A 112 -11.34 -16.94 20.61
#